data_AF-A0A8R7R2N5-F1
#
_entry.id   AF-A0A8R7R2N5-F1
#
_cell.length_a   1.000
_cell.length_b   1.000
_cell.length_c   1.000
_cell.angle_alpha   90.00
_cell.angle_beta   90.00
_cell.angle_gamma   90.00
#
_symmetry.space_group_name_H-M   'P 1'
#
loop_
_entity.id
_entity.type
_entity.pdbx_description
1 polymer ?
#
loop_
_entity_poly.entity_id
_entity_poly.type
_entity_poly.pdbx_seq_one_letter_code
_entity_poly.pdbx_strand_id
1 'polypeptide(L)' 'MPSYVVYKGKVLGIYDDWEECRRQVHHFSGNSYKGYTTRAEAEA' A
#
# COMPACT_ATOMS: atom_id res chain seq x y z
N MET A 1 2.30 -3.63 -13.99
CA MET A 1 2.83 -4.02 -12.67
C MET A 1 1.85 -3.47 -11.66
N PRO A 2 1.20 -4.31 -10.82
CA PRO A 2 0.28 -3.81 -9.81
C PRO A 2 1.08 -3.09 -8.71
N SER A 3 0.65 -1.89 -8.36
CA SER A 3 1.28 -1.05 -7.34
C SER A 3 0.29 -0.82 -6.20
N TYR A 4 0.74 -1.02 -4.96
CA TYR A 4 -0.09 -0.99 -3.76
C TYR A 4 0.20 0.27 -2.95
N VAL A 5 -0.83 1.07 -2.70
CA VAL A 5 -0.72 2.28 -1.87
C VAL A 5 -1.19 1.97 -0.47
N VAL A 6 -0.39 2.35 0.52
CA VAL A 6 -0.78 2.31 1.93
C VAL A 6 -1.11 3.73 2.38
N TYR A 7 -2.40 4.01 2.55
CA TYR A 7 -2.92 5.28 3.07
C TYR A 7 -2.92 5.34 4.59
N LYS A 8 -3.12 4.18 5.24
CA LYS A 8 -3.01 4.01 6.69
C LYS A 8 -2.34 2.68 6.97
N GLY A 9 -1.24 2.73 7.69
CA GLY A 9 -0.44 1.58 8.05
C GLY A 9 0.77 2.03 8.85
N LYS A 10 1.69 1.09 9.09
CA LYS A 10 2.92 1.37 9.84
C LYS A 10 3.85 2.33 9.10
N VAL A 11 3.96 2.19 7.78
CA VAL A 11 4.63 3.13 6.88
C VAL A 11 3.70 3.41 5.71
N LEU A 12 3.55 4.70 5.43
CA LEU A 12 2.71 5.24 4.38
C LEU A 12 3.57 5.33 3.11
N GLY A 13 3.06 4.82 1.98
CA GLY A 13 3.83 4.81 0.75
C GLY A 13 3.27 3.91 -0.34
N ILE A 14 3.93 3.95 -1.49
CA ILE A 14 3.66 3.11 -2.66
C ILE A 14 4.63 1.94 -2.63
N TYR A 15 4.09 0.73 -2.67
CA TYR A 15 4.85 -0.52 -2.71
C TYR A 15 4.56 -1.23 -4.03
N ASP A 16 5.60 -1.65 -4.73
CA ASP A 16 5.45 -2.57 -5.87
C ASP A 16 5.26 -4.04 -5.38
N ASP A 17 5.51 -4.30 -4.09
CA ASP A 17 5.47 -5.63 -3.49
C ASP A 17 4.31 -5.79 -2.49
N TRP A 18 3.45 -6.78 -2.75
CA TRP A 18 2.36 -7.14 -1.83
C TRP A 18 2.87 -7.65 -0.48
N GLU A 19 3.98 -8.40 -0.44
CA GLU A 19 4.52 -8.91 0.82
C GLU A 19 4.96 -7.78 1.75
N GLU A 20 5.58 -6.75 1.18
CA GLU A 20 6.04 -5.59 1.94
C GLU A 20 4.84 -4.78 2.42
N CYS A 21 3.88 -4.50 1.53
CA CYS A 21 2.60 -3.88 1.88
C CYS A 21 1.88 -4.64 3.00
N ARG A 22 1.80 -5.97 2.89
CA ARG A 22 1.18 -6.85 3.88
C ARG A 22 1.86 -6.71 5.24
N ARG A 23 3.18 -6.67 5.34
CA ARG A 23 3.87 -6.47 6.63
C ARG A 23 3.60 -5.11 7.27
N GLN A 24 3.32 -4.08 6.46
CA GLN A 24 3.00 -2.72 6.93
C GLN A 24 1.58 -2.61 7.48
N VAL A 25 0.63 -3.34 6.89
CA VAL A 25 -0.80 -3.29 7.26
C VAL A 25 -1.18 -4.40 8.25
N HIS A 26 -0.52 -5.54 8.20
CA HIS A 26 -0.72 -6.66 9.11
C HIS A 26 -0.22 -6.24 10.51
N HIS A 27 -1.10 -6.32 11.52
CA HIS A 27 -0.98 -5.73 12.86
C HIS A 27 -1.24 -4.22 13.00
N PHE A 28 -1.69 -3.52 11.97
CA PHE A 28 -2.10 -2.12 12.11
C PHE A 28 -3.64 -1.99 12.16
N SER A 29 -4.17 -1.63 13.33
CA SER A 29 -5.61 -1.39 13.52
C SER A 29 -6.06 -0.14 12.77
N GLY A 30 -7.04 -0.28 11.88
CA GLY A 30 -7.51 0.82 11.02
C GLY A 30 -6.61 1.06 9.81
N ASN A 31 -5.87 0.04 9.36
CA ASN A 31 -5.13 0.14 8.11
C ASN A 31 -6.08 0.40 6.92
N SER A 32 -5.56 1.08 5.92
CA SER A 32 -6.23 1.36 4.66
C SER A 32 -5.19 1.32 3.57
N TYR A 33 -5.31 0.34 2.69
CA TYR A 33 -4.48 0.17 1.51
C TYR A 33 -5.37 0.04 0.29
N LYS A 34 -4.85 0.38 -0.88
CA LYS A 34 -5.56 0.26 -2.15
C LYS A 34 -4.59 -0.18 -3.24
N GLY A 35 -4.96 -1.23 -3.96
CA GLY A 35 -4.22 -1.67 -5.13
C GLY A 35 -4.60 -0.84 -6.34
N TYR A 36 -3.61 -0.31 -7.03
CA TYR A 36 -3.74 0.40 -8.29
C TYR A 36 -2.95 -0.33 -9.37
N THR A 37 -3.49 -0.35 -10.58
CA THR A 37 -2.81 -0.96 -11.74
C THR A 37 -1.66 -0.08 -12.24
N THR A 38 -1.58 1.17 -11.77
CA THR A 38 -0.68 2.21 -12.30
C THR A 38 -0.08 3.07 -11.19
N ARG A 39 1.24 3.26 -11.21
CA ARG A 39 1.98 4.13 -10.27
C ARG A 39 1.47 5.57 -10.27
N ALA A 40 1.00 6.06 -11.42
CA ALA A 40 0.41 7.40 -11.54
C ALA A 40 -0.91 7.54 -10.76
N GLU A 41 -1.74 6.49 -10.69
CA GLU A 41 -2.95 6.51 -9.84
C GLU A 41 -2.61 6.29 -8.36
N ALA A 42 -1.45 5.69 -8.09
CA ALA A 42 -0.98 5.47 -6.74
C ALA A 42 -0.39 6.73 -6.09
N GLU A 43 0.14 7.66 -6.89
CA GLU A 43 0.82 8.89 -6.46
C GLU A 43 -0.06 10.15 -6.56
N ALA A 44 -1.26 10.04 -7.16
CA ALA A 44 -2.25 11.11 -7.34
C ALA A 44 -3.22 11.23 -6.16
#